data_AF-A0A9D7JGG2-F1
#
_entry.id   AF-A0A9D7JGG2-F1
#
_cell.length_a   1.000
_cell.length_b   1.000
_cell.length_c   1.000
_cell.angle_alpha   90.00
_cell.angle_beta   90.00
_cell.angle_gamma   90.00
#
_symmetry.space_group_name_H-M   'P 1'
#
loop_
_entity.id
_entity.type
_entity.pdbx_description
1 polymer ?
#
loop_
_entity_poly.entity_id
_entity_poly.type
_entity_poly.pdbx_seq_one_letter_code
_entity_poly.pdbx_strand_id
1 'polypeptide(L)'
;MVGRLVYIILAAFFLTTAAAFVGASTMTYAQPSGSVSDTYSGEELIETGGAFFGSVAQGLASLVERAVSQFGLPNAYILGEEAGGAIFAGARYGEGTMYTRNQGEHPLFWQGPTVGLDFGGDGSKVMMLVYNLPSVSDIYGRYPGVDGSAYVVGGLGMTVLKYGDVVMVPIRSGVGARLGLNVGYLKFTQEPTWNPF
;
A
#
# COMPACT_ATOMS: atom_id res chain seq x y z
N MET A 1 30.01 24.35 76.79
CA MET A 1 28.57 24.09 76.57
C MET A 1 28.19 24.67 75.21
N VAL A 2 28.21 23.78 74.23
CA VAL A 2 27.56 23.78 72.91
C VAL A 2 27.27 25.13 72.24
N GLY A 3 28.29 25.66 71.55
CA GLY A 3 28.12 26.54 70.41
C GLY A 3 29.07 26.07 69.30
N ARG A 4 28.61 26.11 68.04
CA ARG A 4 29.37 25.79 66.80
C ARG A 4 29.41 24.30 66.40
N LEU A 5 28.29 23.80 65.90
CA LEU A 5 28.26 22.73 64.89
C LEU A 5 26.95 22.89 64.09
N VAL A 6 26.77 23.98 63.34
CA VAL A 6 27.27 24.11 61.96
C VAL A 6 26.92 22.85 61.16
N TYR A 7 25.78 22.90 60.47
CA TYR A 7 25.78 22.74 59.00
C TYR A 7 26.51 21.51 58.42
N ILE A 8 26.38 20.31 58.99
CA ILE A 8 26.91 19.09 58.33
C ILE A 8 25.98 17.90 58.58
N ILE A 9 24.70 17.97 58.19
CA ILE A 9 23.95 16.77 57.73
C ILE A 9 22.95 17.21 56.64
N LEU A 10 23.46 17.96 55.66
CA LEU A 10 22.78 18.30 54.40
C LEU A 10 23.74 17.92 53.27
N ALA A 11 24.06 16.64 53.13
CA ALA A 11 24.69 16.08 51.95
C ALA A 11 24.79 14.56 52.11
N ALA A 12 24.65 13.86 50.98
CA ALA A 12 24.97 12.45 50.82
C ALA A 12 23.95 11.44 51.38
N PHE A 13 22.81 11.32 50.70
CA PHE A 13 22.26 9.99 50.36
C PHE A 13 21.35 10.07 49.12
N PHE A 14 21.87 10.62 48.03
CA PHE A 14 21.36 10.36 46.67
C PHE A 14 22.37 9.45 45.98
N LEU A 15 22.33 8.16 46.32
CA LEU A 15 23.15 7.15 45.69
C LEU A 15 22.49 6.74 44.36
N THR A 16 22.86 7.47 43.32
CA THR A 16 23.12 7.01 41.96
C THR A 16 22.62 5.60 41.58
N THR A 17 21.53 5.54 40.83
CA THR A 17 21.29 4.49 39.82
C THR A 17 20.94 5.16 38.49
N ALA A 18 21.96 5.62 37.78
CA ALA A 18 21.84 5.89 36.35
C ALA A 18 21.78 4.53 35.65
N ALA A 19 20.57 4.06 35.34
CA ALA A 19 20.38 2.92 34.45
C ALA A 19 20.86 3.33 33.06
N ALA A 20 22.06 2.89 32.69
CA ALA A 20 22.56 2.99 31.33
C ALA A 20 21.68 2.10 30.43
N PHE A 21 20.68 2.71 29.79
CA PHE A 21 20.03 2.13 28.63
C PHE A 21 21.07 2.11 27.50
N VAL A 22 21.84 1.04 27.43
CA VAL A 22 22.65 0.73 26.24
C VAL A 22 21.64 0.43 25.14
N GLY A 23 21.40 1.43 24.28
CA GLY A 23 20.60 1.24 23.08
C GLY A 23 21.23 0.13 22.26
N ALA A 24 20.58 -1.03 22.22
CA ALA A 24 20.88 -2.04 21.24
C ALA A 24 20.49 -1.45 19.88
N SER A 25 21.48 -0.90 19.17
CA SER A 25 21.34 -0.57 17.76
C SER A 25 21.10 -1.88 17.02
N THR A 26 19.83 -2.19 16.77
CA THR A 26 19.43 -3.23 15.83
C THR A 26 19.95 -2.77 14.47
N MET A 27 21.03 -3.40 14.02
CA MET A 27 21.44 -3.33 12.63
C MET A 27 20.30 -3.93 11.80
N THR A 28 19.44 -3.09 11.25
CA THR A 28 18.57 -3.49 10.14
C THR A 28 19.51 -3.80 9.00
N TYR A 29 19.73 -5.09 8.75
CA TYR A 29 20.32 -5.53 7.49
C TYR A 29 19.35 -5.11 6.40
N ALA A 30 19.70 -4.05 5.66
CA ALA A 30 19.10 -3.79 4.36
C ALA A 30 19.34 -5.05 3.53
N GLN A 31 18.32 -5.90 3.42
CA GLN A 31 18.35 -6.99 2.46
C GLN A 31 18.59 -6.33 1.10
N PRO A 32 19.59 -6.76 0.31
CA PRO A 32 19.72 -6.28 -1.04
C PRO A 32 18.40 -6.61 -1.74
N SER A 33 17.59 -5.59 -1.98
CA SER A 33 16.35 -5.71 -2.72
C SER A 33 16.73 -6.04 -4.15
N GLY A 34 16.70 -7.33 -4.47
CA GLY A 34 16.95 -7.82 -5.82
C GLY A 34 15.99 -7.18 -6.81
N SER A 35 16.42 -7.10 -8.07
CA SER A 35 15.62 -6.51 -9.13
C SER A 35 14.34 -7.30 -9.35
N VAL A 36 13.19 -6.64 -9.48
CA VAL A 36 11.93 -7.29 -9.87
C VAL A 36 11.89 -7.34 -11.40
N SER A 37 12.43 -8.40 -12.00
CA SER A 37 12.64 -8.47 -13.47
C SER A 37 11.60 -9.30 -14.22
N ASP A 38 11.04 -10.32 -13.59
CA ASP A 38 10.25 -11.32 -14.29
C ASP A 38 8.77 -10.93 -14.34
N THR A 39 8.13 -11.16 -15.49
CA THR A 39 6.78 -10.67 -15.76
C THR A 39 5.69 -11.74 -15.68
N TYR A 40 4.45 -11.28 -15.48
CA TYR A 40 3.23 -12.09 -15.49
C TYR A 40 2.51 -11.99 -16.83
N SER A 41 2.02 -13.11 -17.37
CA SER A 41 1.25 -13.09 -18.62
C SER A 41 -0.17 -12.60 -18.38
N GLY A 42 -0.87 -12.17 -19.43
CA GLY A 42 -2.27 -11.76 -19.33
C GLY A 42 -3.16 -12.90 -18.83
N GLU A 43 -2.93 -14.12 -19.30
CA GLU A 43 -3.69 -15.31 -18.94
C GLU A 43 -3.55 -15.64 -17.44
N GLU A 44 -2.33 -15.58 -16.90
CA GLU A 44 -2.08 -15.82 -15.48
C GLU A 44 -2.75 -14.77 -14.58
N LEU A 45 -2.78 -13.51 -15.02
CA LEU A 45 -3.46 -12.42 -14.31
C LEU A 45 -4.98 -12.57 -14.38
N ILE A 46 -5.52 -13.07 -15.49
CA ILE A 46 -6.94 -13.37 -15.64
C ILE A 46 -7.35 -14.53 -14.73
N GLU A 47 -6.56 -15.60 -14.67
CA GLU A 47 -6.81 -16.73 -13.78
C GLU A 47 -6.74 -16.31 -12.31
N THR A 48 -5.65 -15.64 -11.93
CA THR A 48 -5.40 -15.14 -10.56
C THR A 48 -6.50 -14.17 -10.13
N GLY A 49 -6.79 -13.17 -10.95
CA GLY A 49 -7.84 -12.20 -10.67
C GLY A 49 -9.23 -12.83 -10.69
N GLY A 50 -9.47 -13.82 -11.55
CA GLY A 50 -10.72 -14.58 -11.60
C GLY A 50 -11.00 -15.31 -10.29
N ALA A 51 -10.00 -16.01 -9.76
CA ALA A 51 -10.07 -16.64 -8.44
C ALA A 51 -10.29 -15.60 -7.33
N PHE A 52 -9.61 -14.46 -7.42
CA PHE A 52 -9.68 -13.40 -6.41
C PHE A 52 -11.03 -12.67 -6.37
N PHE A 53 -11.56 -12.27 -7.53
CA PHE A 53 -12.85 -11.57 -7.64
C PHE A 53 -14.05 -12.51 -7.60
N GLY A 54 -13.86 -13.81 -7.81
CA GLY A 54 -14.91 -14.82 -7.78
C GLY A 54 -16.04 -14.51 -8.77
N SER A 55 -17.27 -14.46 -8.28
CA SER A 55 -18.46 -14.22 -9.12
C SER A 55 -18.49 -12.84 -9.79
N VAL A 56 -17.63 -11.90 -9.38
CA VAL A 56 -17.57 -10.53 -9.91
C VAL A 56 -16.50 -10.37 -11.01
N ALA A 57 -15.84 -11.45 -11.42
CA ALA A 57 -14.78 -11.42 -12.43
C ALA A 57 -15.27 -11.17 -13.88
N GLN A 58 -16.56 -10.92 -14.10
CA GLN A 58 -17.10 -10.66 -15.43
C GLN A 58 -16.43 -9.42 -16.03
N GLY A 59 -15.79 -9.58 -17.19
CA GLY A 59 -15.06 -8.50 -17.86
C GLY A 59 -13.62 -8.29 -17.40
N LEU A 60 -13.11 -9.09 -16.44
CA LEU A 60 -11.70 -9.01 -16.01
C LEU A 60 -10.73 -9.19 -17.18
N ALA A 61 -10.99 -10.18 -18.04
CA ALA A 61 -10.18 -10.44 -19.22
C ALA A 61 -9.99 -9.17 -20.07
N SER A 62 -11.07 -8.45 -20.36
CA SER A 62 -11.01 -7.22 -21.15
C SER A 62 -10.21 -6.10 -20.46
N LEU A 63 -10.22 -6.03 -19.13
CA LEU A 63 -9.41 -5.06 -18.38
C LEU A 63 -7.93 -5.42 -18.40
N VAL A 64 -7.61 -6.71 -18.19
CA VAL A 64 -6.22 -7.20 -18.22
C VAL A 64 -5.63 -7.08 -19.62
N GLU A 65 -6.36 -7.51 -20.66
CA GLU A 65 -5.95 -7.37 -22.07
C GLU A 65 -5.70 -5.91 -22.44
N ARG A 66 -6.60 -5.00 -22.01
CA ARG A 66 -6.41 -3.56 -22.21
C ARG A 66 -5.15 -3.06 -21.51
N ALA A 67 -4.96 -3.39 -20.23
CA ALA A 67 -3.78 -2.97 -19.48
C ALA A 67 -2.48 -3.53 -20.12
N VAL A 68 -2.49 -4.79 -20.52
CA VAL A 68 -1.34 -5.45 -21.16
C VAL A 68 -1.02 -4.84 -22.52
N SER A 69 -2.04 -4.59 -23.35
CA SER A 69 -1.83 -3.92 -24.64
C SER A 69 -1.28 -2.50 -24.50
N GLN A 70 -1.61 -1.81 -23.41
CA GLN A 70 -1.18 -0.42 -23.18
C GLN A 70 0.19 -0.30 -22.51
N PHE A 71 0.53 -1.22 -21.59
CA PHE A 71 1.70 -1.09 -20.72
C PHE A 71 2.70 -2.26 -20.81
N GLY A 72 2.40 -3.30 -21.60
CA GLY A 72 3.21 -4.52 -21.68
C GLY A 72 2.84 -5.53 -20.60
N LEU A 73 3.80 -6.33 -20.14
CA LEU A 73 3.55 -7.32 -19.08
C LEU A 73 3.98 -6.75 -17.72
N PRO A 74 3.16 -6.86 -16.66
CA PRO A 74 3.53 -6.39 -15.34
C PRO A 74 4.57 -7.32 -14.71
N ASN A 75 5.45 -6.77 -13.88
CA ASN A 75 6.47 -7.51 -13.13
C ASN A 75 6.11 -7.73 -11.65
N ALA A 76 4.97 -7.19 -11.21
CA ALA A 76 4.33 -7.53 -9.95
C ALA A 76 2.81 -7.35 -10.03
N TYR A 77 2.07 -7.95 -9.09
CA TYR A 77 0.67 -7.62 -8.88
C TYR A 77 0.34 -7.56 -7.38
N ILE A 78 -0.71 -6.82 -7.03
CA ILE A 78 -1.20 -6.70 -5.64
C ILE A 78 -2.61 -7.25 -5.59
N LEU A 79 -2.90 -8.08 -4.58
CA LEU A 79 -4.26 -8.47 -4.23
C LEU A 79 -4.58 -7.93 -2.84
N GLY A 80 -5.74 -7.30 -2.69
CA GLY A 80 -6.17 -6.81 -1.38
C GLY A 80 -7.55 -6.19 -1.36
N GLU A 81 -7.87 -5.58 -0.23
CA GLU A 81 -9.21 -5.06 0.02
C GLU A 81 -9.11 -3.59 0.44
N GLU A 82 -10.06 -2.79 -0.06
CA GLU A 82 -10.21 -1.39 0.30
C GLU A 82 -11.46 -1.24 1.17
N ALA A 83 -11.30 -0.64 2.35
CA ALA A 83 -12.39 -0.08 3.12
C ALA A 83 -12.52 1.40 2.78
N GLY A 84 -13.63 1.75 2.14
CA GLY A 84 -14.04 3.13 1.91
C GLY A 84 -15.28 3.47 2.73
N GLY A 85 -15.50 4.75 3.00
CA GLY A 85 -16.75 5.24 3.60
C GLY A 85 -16.56 6.48 4.46
N ALA A 86 -17.65 7.20 4.69
CA ALA A 86 -17.73 8.43 5.51
C ALA A 86 -17.19 8.31 6.95
N ILE A 87 -16.72 7.12 7.35
CA ILE A 87 -16.06 6.85 8.62
C ILE A 87 -14.74 7.64 8.73
N PHE A 88 -14.05 7.93 7.61
CA PHE A 88 -12.72 8.55 7.62
C PHE A 88 -12.57 9.82 6.76
N ALA A 89 -13.49 10.79 6.90
CA ALA A 89 -13.30 12.17 6.44
C ALA A 89 -12.85 12.36 4.97
N GLY A 90 -13.33 11.52 4.04
CA GLY A 90 -12.98 11.64 2.62
C GLY A 90 -11.67 10.95 2.22
N ALA A 91 -11.22 9.96 2.99
CA ALA A 91 -10.12 9.08 2.63
C ALA A 91 -10.57 7.62 2.50
N ARG A 92 -9.84 6.86 1.69
CA ARG A 92 -9.90 5.40 1.58
C ARG A 92 -8.64 4.78 2.14
N TYR A 93 -8.78 3.58 2.66
CA TYR A 93 -7.70 2.78 3.23
C TYR A 93 -7.79 1.37 2.66
N GLY A 94 -6.66 0.79 2.31
CA GLY A 94 -6.60 -0.59 1.88
C GLY A 94 -5.35 -1.29 2.37
N GLU A 95 -5.43 -2.60 2.35
CA GLU A 95 -4.36 -3.51 2.74
C GLU A 95 -4.32 -4.69 1.77
N GLY A 96 -3.14 -5.24 1.55
CA GLY A 96 -2.96 -6.36 0.64
C GLY A 96 -1.54 -6.87 0.59
N THR A 97 -1.31 -7.77 -0.35
CA THR A 97 -0.01 -8.41 -0.58
C THR A 97 0.42 -8.17 -2.02
N MET A 98 1.63 -7.68 -2.20
CA MET A 98 2.31 -7.63 -3.49
C MET A 98 3.02 -8.95 -3.73
N TYR A 99 2.76 -9.53 -4.89
CA TYR A 99 3.36 -10.74 -5.40
C TYR A 99 4.37 -10.38 -6.48
N THR A 100 5.57 -10.91 -6.32
CA THR A 100 6.64 -10.84 -7.32
C THR A 100 7.11 -12.26 -7.64
N ARG A 101 7.62 -12.47 -8.85
CA ARG A 101 8.10 -13.81 -9.25
C ARG A 101 9.38 -14.23 -8.54
N ASN A 102 10.28 -13.27 -8.28
CA ASN A 102 11.64 -13.55 -7.85
C ASN A 102 12.03 -12.87 -6.52
N GLN A 103 11.18 -12.00 -5.97
CA GLN A 103 11.43 -11.32 -4.69
C GLN A 103 10.46 -11.73 -3.57
N GLY A 104 9.50 -12.62 -3.86
CA GLY A 104 8.54 -13.15 -2.90
C GLY A 104 7.29 -12.28 -2.73
N GLU A 105 6.67 -12.42 -1.56
CA GLU A 105 5.42 -11.75 -1.17
C GLU A 105 5.71 -10.64 -0.15
N HIS A 106 5.04 -9.49 -0.33
CA HIS A 106 5.24 -8.32 0.51
C HIS A 106 3.90 -7.74 0.96
N PRO A 107 3.53 -7.85 2.24
CA PRO A 107 2.41 -7.12 2.78
C PRO A 107 2.62 -5.61 2.65
N LEU A 108 1.56 -4.88 2.34
CA LEU A 108 1.57 -3.43 2.22
C LEU A 108 0.20 -2.82 2.48
N PHE A 109 0.20 -1.52 2.68
CA PHE A 109 -0.99 -0.72 2.95
C PHE A 109 -1.04 0.44 1.97
N TRP A 110 -2.24 0.96 1.72
CA TRP A 110 -2.39 2.18 0.97
C TRP A 110 -3.52 3.06 1.46
N GLN A 111 -3.40 4.35 1.15
CA GLN A 111 -4.38 5.37 1.49
C GLN A 111 -4.55 6.33 0.32
N GLY A 112 -5.71 6.94 0.17
CA GLY A 112 -5.91 7.98 -0.84
C GLY A 112 -7.16 8.81 -0.58
N PRO A 113 -7.28 9.99 -1.22
CA PRO A 113 -8.53 10.75 -1.20
C PRO A 113 -9.64 9.96 -1.89
N THR A 114 -10.85 10.05 -1.36
CA THR A 114 -12.07 9.57 -2.03
C THR A 114 -13.05 10.72 -2.24
N VAL A 115 -13.69 10.75 -3.41
CA VAL A 115 -14.75 11.73 -3.76
C VAL A 115 -16.14 11.13 -3.50
N GLY A 116 -16.21 9.91 -2.96
CA GLY A 116 -17.44 9.17 -2.78
C GLY A 116 -17.69 8.73 -1.35
N LEU A 117 -18.98 8.66 -1.00
CA LEU A 117 -19.45 7.84 0.09
C LEU A 117 -19.40 6.37 -0.37
N ASP A 118 -18.22 5.76 -0.31
CA ASP A 118 -18.06 4.32 -0.51
C ASP A 118 -18.79 3.62 0.66
N PHE A 119 -20.10 3.38 0.55
CA PHE A 119 -20.85 2.65 1.59
C PHE A 119 -20.95 1.17 1.18
N GLY A 120 -20.27 0.31 1.94
CA GLY A 120 -20.39 -1.14 1.82
C GLY A 120 -19.60 -1.79 2.96
N GLY A 121 -20.30 -2.55 3.82
CA GLY A 121 -19.72 -3.14 5.02
C GLY A 121 -18.68 -4.24 4.78
N ASP A 122 -18.60 -4.76 3.54
CA ASP A 122 -17.78 -5.94 3.21
C ASP A 122 -16.45 -5.60 2.52
N GLY A 123 -16.07 -4.31 2.42
CA GLY A 123 -14.87 -3.90 1.68
C GLY A 123 -14.97 -4.16 0.17
N SER A 124 -14.15 -3.49 -0.63
CA SER A 124 -14.07 -3.74 -2.07
C SER A 124 -12.74 -4.39 -2.44
N LYS A 125 -12.80 -5.54 -3.10
CA LYS A 125 -11.60 -6.21 -3.63
C LYS A 125 -10.94 -5.34 -4.70
N VAL A 126 -9.61 -5.31 -4.67
CA VAL A 126 -8.78 -4.65 -5.67
C VAL A 126 -7.60 -5.55 -6.08
N MET A 127 -7.39 -5.64 -7.39
CA MET A 127 -6.19 -6.22 -7.99
C MET A 127 -5.43 -5.09 -8.66
N MET A 128 -4.16 -4.89 -8.31
CA MET A 128 -3.34 -3.85 -8.95
C MET A 128 -2.24 -4.50 -9.78
N LEU A 129 -2.20 -4.21 -11.08
CA LEU A 129 -1.09 -4.63 -11.93
C LEU A 129 0.04 -3.61 -11.82
N VAL A 130 1.26 -4.04 -11.56
CA VAL A 130 2.42 -3.16 -11.36
C VAL A 130 3.46 -3.43 -12.44
N TYR A 131 3.85 -2.37 -13.14
CA TYR A 131 4.76 -2.39 -14.27
C TYR A 131 6.02 -1.60 -13.96
N ASN A 132 7.14 -2.04 -14.53
CA ASN A 132 8.44 -1.39 -14.42
C ASN A 132 8.89 -1.16 -12.98
N LEU A 133 8.47 -2.01 -12.03
CA LEU A 133 8.92 -1.92 -10.64
C LEU A 133 10.41 -2.32 -10.57
N PRO A 134 11.36 -1.42 -10.25
CA PRO A 134 12.78 -1.78 -10.28
C PRO A 134 13.17 -2.69 -9.11
N SER A 135 12.68 -2.35 -7.92
CA SER A 135 12.90 -3.08 -6.68
C SER A 135 11.64 -3.07 -5.80
N VAL A 136 11.56 -3.99 -4.84
CA VAL A 136 10.44 -4.06 -3.88
C VAL A 136 10.19 -2.73 -3.18
N SER A 137 11.25 -2.01 -2.80
CA SER A 137 11.13 -0.74 -2.08
C SER A 137 10.50 0.38 -2.91
N ASP A 138 10.55 0.29 -4.24
CA ASP A 138 10.01 1.33 -5.12
C ASP A 138 8.48 1.35 -5.14
N ILE A 139 7.82 0.32 -4.59
CA ILE A 139 6.36 0.30 -4.46
C ILE A 139 5.86 1.37 -3.47
N TYR A 140 6.69 1.75 -2.50
CA TYR A 140 6.30 2.69 -1.46
C TYR A 140 6.46 4.12 -1.94
N GLY A 141 5.46 4.96 -1.67
CA GLY A 141 5.42 6.33 -2.17
C GLY A 141 4.03 6.76 -2.59
N ARG A 142 3.93 7.91 -3.27
CA ARG A 142 2.65 8.46 -3.74
C ARG A 142 2.55 8.38 -5.25
N TYR A 143 1.48 7.75 -5.70
CA TYR A 143 1.19 7.47 -7.11
C TYR A 143 -0.01 8.30 -7.55
N PRO A 144 0.20 9.47 -8.19
CA PRO A 144 -0.89 10.27 -8.73
C PRO A 144 -1.64 9.52 -9.83
N GLY A 145 -2.96 9.78 -9.88
CA GLY A 145 -3.82 9.28 -10.94
C GLY A 145 -3.53 9.93 -12.28
N VAL A 146 -3.73 9.17 -13.35
CA VAL A 146 -3.67 9.64 -14.72
C VAL A 146 -5.09 10.01 -15.18
N ASP A 147 -5.28 11.27 -15.55
CA ASP A 147 -6.56 11.77 -16.02
C ASP A 147 -7.08 11.00 -17.25
N GLY A 148 -8.39 10.72 -17.26
CA GLY A 148 -9.05 10.03 -18.38
C GLY A 148 -8.67 8.55 -18.54
N SER A 149 -7.95 7.95 -17.59
CA SER A 149 -7.52 6.53 -17.64
C SER A 149 -8.60 5.52 -17.25
N ALA A 150 -9.71 6.03 -16.69
CA ALA A 150 -10.87 5.29 -16.25
C ALA A 150 -11.49 4.42 -17.36
N TYR A 151 -11.69 3.13 -17.10
CA TYR A 151 -12.40 2.22 -18.01
C TYR A 151 -13.18 1.16 -17.22
N VAL A 152 -14.43 0.88 -17.60
CA VAL A 152 -15.35 0.02 -16.83
C VAL A 152 -16.01 -1.00 -17.75
N VAL A 153 -16.03 -2.26 -17.32
CA VAL A 153 -16.67 -3.37 -18.04
C VAL A 153 -17.10 -4.45 -17.06
N GLY A 154 -18.30 -5.00 -17.23
CA GLY A 154 -18.77 -6.16 -16.47
C GLY A 154 -18.87 -6.00 -14.95
N GLY A 155 -18.90 -4.77 -14.43
CA GLY A 155 -18.92 -4.51 -12.98
C GLY A 155 -17.53 -4.37 -12.34
N LEU A 156 -16.48 -4.46 -13.15
CA LEU A 156 -15.11 -4.10 -12.79
C LEU A 156 -14.71 -2.77 -13.43
N GLY A 157 -13.85 -2.01 -12.77
CA GLY A 157 -13.31 -0.76 -13.27
C GLY A 157 -11.81 -0.66 -13.05
N MET A 158 -11.09 -0.17 -14.06
CA MET A 158 -9.66 0.12 -13.99
C MET A 158 -9.38 1.62 -14.01
N THR A 159 -8.27 2.00 -13.38
CA THR A 159 -7.63 3.33 -13.47
C THR A 159 -6.13 3.15 -13.68
N VAL A 160 -5.40 4.23 -13.92
CA VAL A 160 -3.93 4.22 -14.02
C VAL A 160 -3.35 5.23 -13.04
N LEU A 161 -2.35 4.81 -12.27
CA LEU A 161 -1.52 5.66 -11.42
C LEU A 161 -0.06 5.56 -11.89
N LYS A 162 0.72 6.64 -11.74
CA LYS A 162 2.12 6.66 -12.17
C LYS A 162 3.03 7.44 -11.22
N TYR A 163 4.20 6.90 -10.93
CA TYR A 163 5.28 7.61 -10.24
C TYR A 163 6.62 7.22 -10.86
N GLY A 164 7.34 8.20 -11.41
CA GLY A 164 8.51 7.91 -12.26
C GLY A 164 8.12 6.98 -13.41
N ASP A 165 8.86 5.89 -13.57
CA ASP A 165 8.62 4.87 -14.60
C ASP A 165 7.63 3.78 -14.16
N VAL A 166 7.31 3.71 -12.86
CA VAL A 166 6.40 2.71 -12.31
C VAL A 166 4.97 3.07 -12.69
N VAL A 167 4.31 2.13 -13.35
CA VAL A 167 2.88 2.25 -13.69
C VAL A 167 2.12 1.26 -12.83
N MET A 168 1.02 1.72 -12.25
CA MET A 168 0.12 0.88 -11.48
C MET A 168 -1.29 0.98 -12.06
N VAL A 169 -1.94 -0.17 -12.22
CA VAL A 169 -3.27 -0.29 -12.79
C VAL A 169 -4.18 -0.97 -11.77
N PRO A 170 -4.86 -0.21 -10.90
CA PRO A 170 -5.84 -0.77 -9.98
C PRO A 170 -7.13 -1.16 -10.71
N ILE A 171 -7.54 -2.41 -10.57
CA ILE A 171 -8.80 -3.01 -11.04
C ILE A 171 -9.67 -3.28 -9.81
N ARG A 172 -10.87 -2.70 -9.77
CA ARG A 172 -11.79 -2.75 -8.61
C ARG A 172 -13.12 -3.36 -8.97
N SER A 173 -13.73 -4.06 -8.02
CA SER A 173 -15.08 -4.61 -8.17
C SER A 173 -16.19 -3.72 -7.58
N GLY A 174 -17.40 -3.83 -8.14
CA GLY A 174 -18.63 -3.28 -7.54
C GLY A 174 -18.76 -1.77 -7.69
N VAL A 175 -19.23 -1.08 -6.63
CA VAL A 175 -19.41 0.38 -6.61
C VAL A 175 -18.07 1.11 -6.83
N GLY A 176 -16.96 0.49 -6.41
CA GLY A 176 -15.60 1.00 -6.62
C GLY A 176 -15.20 1.15 -8.10
N ALA A 177 -15.85 0.42 -9.01
CA ALA A 177 -15.66 0.58 -10.46
C ALA A 177 -16.16 1.95 -10.98
N ARG A 178 -17.14 2.55 -10.29
CA ARG A 178 -17.78 3.82 -10.72
C ARG A 178 -17.27 5.03 -9.93
N LEU A 179 -16.96 4.84 -8.65
CA LEU A 179 -16.47 5.89 -7.76
C LEU A 179 -14.94 6.04 -7.77
N GLY A 180 -14.21 4.99 -8.15
CA GLY A 180 -12.75 5.00 -8.28
C GLY A 180 -12.22 5.75 -9.50
N LEU A 181 -13.07 6.42 -10.30
CA LEU A 181 -12.65 7.10 -11.52
C LEU A 181 -12.04 8.50 -11.28
N ASN A 182 -12.07 8.99 -10.03
CA ASN A 182 -11.51 10.27 -9.60
C ASN A 182 -10.53 10.11 -8.43
N VAL A 183 -9.61 9.14 -8.50
CA VAL A 183 -8.54 9.02 -7.49
C VAL A 183 -7.44 10.01 -7.82
N GLY A 184 -7.23 11.00 -6.96
CA GLY A 184 -6.13 11.95 -7.14
C GLY A 184 -4.76 11.27 -7.00
N TYR A 185 -4.60 10.40 -6.00
CA TYR A 185 -3.41 9.58 -5.81
C TYR A 185 -3.68 8.39 -4.87
N LEU A 186 -2.77 7.41 -4.83
CA LEU A 186 -2.65 6.47 -3.71
C LEU A 186 -1.25 6.59 -3.09
N LYS A 187 -1.18 6.61 -1.77
CA LYS A 187 0.04 6.52 -0.97
C LYS A 187 0.20 5.07 -0.52
N PHE A 188 1.34 4.46 -0.80
CA PHE A 188 1.70 3.10 -0.41
C PHE A 188 2.71 3.12 0.73
N THR A 189 2.48 2.30 1.75
CA THR A 189 3.29 2.23 2.97
C THR A 189 3.53 0.78 3.39
N GLN A 190 4.66 0.56 4.06
CA GLN A 190 4.99 -0.74 4.64
C GLN A 190 4.18 -1.02 5.92
N GLU A 191 3.88 0.01 6.69
CA GLU A 191 3.07 -0.06 7.91
C GLU A 191 1.73 0.67 7.70
N PRO A 192 0.65 0.24 8.38
CA PRO A 192 -0.64 0.91 8.29
C PRO A 192 -0.54 2.32 8.88
N THR A 193 -1.12 3.30 8.19
CA THR A 193 -1.15 4.68 8.69
C THR A 193 -2.48 5.36 8.38
N TRP A 194 -2.91 6.21 9.31
CA TRP A 194 -4.06 7.09 9.15
C TRP A 194 -3.76 8.34 8.34
N ASN A 195 -2.48 8.68 8.13
CA ASN A 195 -2.11 9.89 7.43
C ASN A 195 -1.96 9.62 5.91
N PRO A 196 -2.91 10.08 5.07
CA PRO A 196 -2.83 9.86 3.63
C PRO A 196 -1.76 10.73 2.95
N PHE A 197 -1.19 11.73 3.65
CA PHE A 197 -0.10 12.59 3.19
C PHE A 197 1.23 12.01 3.66
#